data_AF-A0A822H402-F1
#
_entry.id   AF-A0A822H402-F1
#
_cell.length_a   1.000
_cell.length_b   1.000
_cell.length_c   1.000
_cell.angle_alpha   90.00
_cell.angle_beta   90.00
_cell.angle_gamma   90.00
#
_symmetry.space_group_name_H-M   'P 1'
#
loop_
_entity.id
_entity.type
_entity.pdbx_description
1 polymer ?
#
loop_
_entity_poly.entity_id
_entity_poly.type
_entity_poly.pdbx_seq_one_letter_code
_entity_poly.pdbx_strand_id
1 'polypeptide(L)' 'DSNASIVKCPMCSTYIEILKVGFKHCQWRWHGIRQIVPYEEPTRCMKDWSYTNEYSMFEHDIQGTSVWLQLIIEAKPKS' A
#
# COMPACT_ATOMS: atom_id res chain seq x y z
N ASP A 1 -3.16 -16.48 -14.39
CA ASP A 1 -4.52 -16.30 -13.84
C ASP A 1 -4.49 -15.58 -12.51
N SER A 2 -4.56 -14.25 -12.55
CA SER A 2 -4.64 -13.42 -11.35
C SER A 2 -6.08 -13.34 -10.89
N ASN A 3 -6.41 -14.07 -9.81
CA ASN A 3 -7.63 -13.89 -9.01
C ASN A 3 -7.62 -12.47 -8.42
N ALA A 4 -8.00 -11.47 -9.21
CA ALA A 4 -8.14 -10.10 -8.73
C ALA A 4 -9.36 -10.04 -7.80
N SER A 5 -9.11 -10.11 -6.50
CA SER A 5 -10.16 -9.85 -5.50
C SER A 5 -10.57 -8.38 -5.61
N ILE A 6 -11.87 -8.13 -5.83
CA ILE A 6 -12.44 -6.78 -5.90
C ILE A 6 -13.06 -6.45 -4.55
N VAL A 7 -12.76 -5.28 -3.98
CA VAL A 7 -13.29 -4.82 -2.69
C VAL A 7 -13.93 -3.44 -2.81
N LYS A 8 -14.97 -3.15 -2.02
CA LYS A 8 -15.61 -1.83 -1.99
C LYS A 8 -14.82 -0.88 -1.09
N CYS A 9 -14.39 0.26 -1.63
CA CYS A 9 -13.71 1.29 -0.87
C CYS A 9 -14.69 1.97 0.12
N PRO A 10 -14.41 1.99 1.44
CA PRO A 10 -15.31 2.60 2.42
C PRO A 10 -15.36 4.13 2.32
N MET A 11 -14.40 4.76 1.64
CA MET A 11 -14.28 6.22 1.52
C MET A 11 -15.09 6.81 0.36
N CYS A 12 -14.98 6.22 -0.82
CA CYS A 12 -15.67 6.69 -2.03
C CYS A 12 -16.81 5.76 -2.48
N SER A 13 -17.01 4.62 -1.81
CA SER A 13 -17.99 3.58 -2.17
C SER A 13 -17.79 2.93 -3.56
N THR A 14 -16.66 3.18 -4.22
CA THR A 14 -16.29 2.55 -5.50
C THR A 14 -15.64 1.18 -5.28
N TYR A 15 -15.88 0.23 -6.18
CA TYR A 15 -15.20 -1.07 -6.17
C TYR A 15 -13.80 -0.95 -6.78
N ILE A 16 -12.80 -1.52 -6.12
CA ILE A 16 -11.39 -1.46 -6.52
C ILE A 16 -10.77 -2.86 -6.51
N GLU A 17 -9.87 -3.13 -7.46
CA GLU A 17 -9.05 -4.34 -7.47
C GLU A 17 -8.02 -4.26 -6.32
N ILE A 18 -7.90 -5.32 -5.51
CA ILE A 18 -6.98 -5.34 -4.34
C ILE A 18 -5.52 -5.03 -4.76
N LEU A 19 -5.12 -5.50 -5.94
CA LEU A 19 -3.77 -5.26 -6.48
C LEU A 19 -3.55 -3.82 -6.95
N LYS A 20 -4.63 -3.03 -7.08
CA LYS A 20 -4.61 -1.61 -7.47
C LYS A 20 -5.03 -0.70 -6.30
N VAL A 21 -5.05 -1.21 -5.06
CA VAL A 21 -5.55 -0.45 -3.91
C VAL A 21 -4.69 0.77 -3.70
N GLY A 22 -5.24 1.92 -4.09
CA GLY A 22 -4.83 3.21 -3.59
C GLY A 22 -5.76 3.67 -2.49
N PHE A 23 -5.20 4.40 -1.54
CA PHE A 23 -5.96 5.12 -0.50
C PHE A 23 -5.95 6.61 -0.84
N LYS A 24 -7.05 7.28 -0.56
CA LYS A 24 -7.27 8.72 -0.78
C LYS A 24 -7.87 9.32 0.48
N HIS A 25 -7.38 10.49 0.89
CA HIS A 25 -7.73 11.16 2.14
C HIS A 25 -7.45 10.33 3.40
N CYS A 26 -6.39 9.52 3.38
CA CYS A 26 -5.99 8.69 4.52
C CYS A 26 -4.60 9.07 5.03
N GLN A 27 -4.39 8.91 6.33
CA GLN A 27 -3.04 8.75 6.87
C GLN A 27 -2.62 7.29 6.74
N TRP A 28 -1.38 7.05 6.39
CA TRP A 28 -0.88 5.70 6.18
C TRP A 28 0.59 5.58 6.55
N ARG A 29 0.98 4.38 6.99
CA ARG A 29 2.36 3.97 7.16
C ARG A 29 2.50 2.49 6.85
N TRP A 30 3.70 2.04 6.53
CA TRP A 30 3.96 0.61 6.36
C TRP A 30 5.38 0.26 6.78
N HIS A 31 5.59 -1.02 7.06
CA HIS A 31 6.91 -1.61 7.15
C HIS A 31 6.92 -2.98 6.49
N GLY A 32 8.10 -3.36 6.04
CA GLY A 32 8.31 -4.58 5.29
C GLY A 32 9.78 -4.94 5.21
N ILE A 33 10.03 -5.89 4.33
CA ILE A 33 11.35 -6.42 4.03
C ILE A 33 11.58 -6.24 2.54
N ARG A 34 12.74 -5.71 2.16
CA ARG A 34 13.13 -5.47 0.77
C ARG A 34 14.35 -6.29 0.40
N GLN A 35 14.23 -7.04 -0.69
CA GLN A 35 15.33 -7.72 -1.34
C GLN A 35 15.70 -6.95 -2.61
N ILE A 36 16.84 -6.26 -2.61
CA ILE A 36 17.34 -5.54 -3.80
C ILE A 36 18.19 -6.49 -4.65
N VAL A 37 19.11 -7.22 -4.02
CA VAL A 37 20.00 -8.19 -4.67
C VAL A 37 19.62 -9.60 -4.18
N PRO A 38 19.26 -10.57 -5.05
CA PRO A 38 18.72 -11.89 -4.64
C PRO A 38 19.58 -12.74 -3.68
N TYR A 39 20.83 -12.36 -3.43
CA TYR A 39 21.80 -13.13 -2.64
C TYR A 39 22.34 -12.37 -1.41
N GLU A 40 21.86 -11.15 -1.17
CA GLU A 40 22.20 -10.37 0.03
C GLU A 40 21.13 -10.56 1.11
N GLU A 41 21.43 -10.17 2.34
CA GLU A 41 20.41 -10.17 3.38
C GLU A 41 19.31 -9.14 3.03
N PRO A 42 18.02 -9.53 3.13
CA PRO A 42 16.92 -8.60 2.99
C PRO A 42 17.02 -7.46 4.02
N THR A 43 16.75 -6.23 3.58
CA THR A 43 16.77 -5.06 4.47
C THR A 43 15.38 -4.72 4.95
N ARG A 44 15.26 -4.29 6.21
CA ARG A 44 14.00 -3.72 6.71
C ARG A 44 13.78 -2.37 6.07
N CYS A 45 12.58 -2.12 5.60
CA CYS A 45 12.17 -0.84 5.04
C CYS A 45 10.85 -0.42 5.65
N MET A 46 10.64 0.89 5.69
CA MET A 46 9.39 1.45 6.16
C MET A 46 9.14 2.79 5.49
N LYS A 47 7.86 3.17 5.47
CA LYS A 47 7.47 4.56 5.26
C LYS A 47 6.75 5.01 6.52
N ASP A 48 7.27 6.09 7.09
CA ASP A 48 6.61 6.79 8.18
C ASP A 48 5.26 7.36 7.75
N TRP A 49 4.50 7.80 8.75
CA TRP A 49 3.18 8.36 8.56
C TRP A 49 3.18 9.44 7.48
N SER A 50 2.38 9.19 6.46
CA SER A 50 2.16 10.11 5.35
C SER A 50 0.66 10.32 5.19
N TYR A 51 0.27 11.55 4.84
CA TYR A 51 -1.08 11.83 4.42
C TYR A 51 -1.14 11.90 2.90
N THR A 52 -2.17 11.32 2.30
CA THR A 52 -2.41 11.48 0.86
C THR A 52 -3.75 12.17 0.62
N ASN A 53 -3.69 13.31 -0.05
CA ASN A 53 -4.88 13.99 -0.54
C ASN A 53 -5.40 13.38 -1.83
N GLU A 54 -4.49 12.90 -2.69
CA GLU A 54 -4.85 12.25 -3.94
C GLU A 54 -4.90 10.74 -3.80
N TYR A 55 -5.35 10.07 -4.86
CA TYR A 55 -5.31 8.61 -4.94
C TYR A 55 -3.85 8.19 -5.02
N SER A 56 -3.26 7.82 -3.89
CA SER A 56 -1.92 7.26 -3.88
C SER A 56 -2.03 5.79 -4.22
N MET A 57 -1.60 5.41 -5.42
CA MET A 57 -1.17 4.03 -5.62
C MET A 57 0.05 3.80 -4.74
N PHE A 58 0.14 2.64 -4.10
CA PHE A 58 1.40 2.25 -3.49
C PHE A 58 2.43 2.12 -4.61
N GLU A 59 3.24 3.17 -4.78
CA GLU A 59 4.06 3.32 -5.98
C GLU A 59 5.01 2.14 -6.16
N HIS A 60 5.01 1.73 -7.41
CA HIS A 60 5.66 0.61 -8.06
C HIS A 60 7.17 0.85 -8.28
N ASP A 61 7.70 1.99 -7.81
CA ASP A 61 9.06 2.49 -8.07
C ASP A 61 10.13 1.87 -7.16
N ILE A 62 9.76 0.85 -6.39
CA ILE A 62 10.68 0.14 -5.52
C ILE A 62 11.41 -0.92 -6.36
N GLN A 63 12.65 -0.63 -6.79
CA GLN A 63 13.53 -1.65 -7.38
C GLN A 63 13.68 -2.87 -6.43
N GLY A 64 13.56 -4.07 -6.98
CA GLY A 64 13.67 -5.34 -6.24
C GLY A 64 12.34 -5.91 -5.79
N THR A 65 12.39 -7.02 -5.05
CA THR A 65 11.20 -7.69 -4.49
C THR A 65 10.94 -7.16 -3.10
N SER A 66 9.73 -6.62 -2.87
CA SER A 66 9.32 -6.11 -1.55
C SER A 66 8.23 -7.01 -0.95
N VAL A 67 8.51 -7.52 0.25
CA VAL A 67 7.54 -8.26 1.07
C VAL A 67 6.96 -7.32 2.10
N TRP A 68 5.65 -7.15 2.04
CA TRP A 68 4.89 -6.32 2.96
C TRP A 68 4.61 -7.11 4.23
N LEU A 69 5.00 -6.57 5.38
CA LEU A 69 4.66 -7.19 6.67
C LEU A 69 3.43 -6.52 7.30
N GLN A 70 3.35 -5.19 7.23
CA GLN A 70 2.21 -4.46 7.77
C GLN A 70 1.94 -3.17 6.99
N LEU A 71 0.66 -2.93 6.72
CA LEU A 71 0.13 -1.67 6.24
C LEU A 71 -0.93 -1.16 7.23
N ILE A 72 -0.80 0.08 7.69
CA ILE A 72 -1.80 0.75 8.51
C ILE A 72 -2.38 1.92 7.72
N ILE A 73 -3.72 1.96 7.62
CA ILE A 73 -4.47 3.04 6.97
C ILE A 73 -5.46 3.58 8.00
N GLU A 74 -5.34 4.87 8.31
CA GLU A 74 -6.31 5.61 9.12
C GLU A 74 -7.15 6.49 8.19
N ALA A 75 -8.40 6.06 8.02
CA ALA A 75 -9.40 6.76 7.22
C ALA A 75 -10.41 7.42 8.16
N LYS A 76 -10.57 8.74 8.07
CA LYS A 76 -11.63 9.44 8.79
C LYS A 76 -12.91 9.40 7.94
N PRO A 77 -14.05 8.91 8.46
CA PRO A 77 -15.32 8.97 7.73
C PRO A 77 -15.64 10.44 7.40
N LYS A 78 -16.27 10.67 6.24
CA LYS A 78 -16.94 11.95 6.00
C LYS A 78 -18.07 12.07 7.02
N SER A 79 -17.98 13.09 7.88
CA SER A 79 -19.08 13.58 8.72
C SER A 79 -20.23 14.11 7.88
#